data_AF-A0A7J7MN00-F1
#
_entry.id   AF-A0A7J7MN00-F1
#
_cell.length_a   1.000
_cell.length_b   1.000
_cell.length_c   1.000
_cell.angle_alpha   90.00
_cell.angle_beta   90.00
_cell.angle_gamma   90.00
#
_symmetry.space_group_name_H-M   'P 1'
#
loop_
_entity.id
_entity.type
_entity.pdbx_description
1 polymer ?
#
loop_
_entity_poly.entity_id
_entity_poly.type
_entity_poly.pdbx_seq_one_letter_code
_entity_poly.pdbx_strand_id
1 'polypeptide(L)'
;MEIFNHHLGNMKFQLGETIIQMKPIHVWLILGLCVSPIVNEFLFVDPEHMTNFRMKRFPKKKNTYELKEIDDALKQAKLERYQEDVRRLNLLKIILSFLILNKGRNIWVKYVDLVDDLDQFNKFPWGEQVYNFLWSQIVEFANYRSAAGKKSNKALSLHGCTWVLMI
;
A
#
# COMPACT_ATOMS: atom_id res chain seq x y z
N MET A 1 -18.61 0.68 9.78
CA MET A 1 -18.66 1.29 8.43
C MET A 1 -17.72 2.49 8.46
N GLU A 2 -16.47 2.30 8.03
CA GLU A 2 -15.51 3.41 7.94
C GLU A 2 -15.68 4.07 6.57
N ILE A 3 -16.33 5.23 6.55
CA ILE A 3 -16.34 6.10 5.38
C ILE A 3 -14.97 6.78 5.36
N PHE A 4 -14.09 6.37 4.44
CA PHE A 4 -12.88 7.11 4.15
C PHE A 4 -13.29 8.43 3.50
N ASN A 5 -13.34 9.50 4.29
CA ASN A 5 -13.43 10.85 3.74
C ASN A 5 -12.15 11.12 2.93
N HIS A 6 -12.26 11.06 1.60
CA HIS A 6 -11.18 11.35 0.67
C HIS A 6 -10.82 12.84 0.75
N HIS A 7 -9.84 13.18 1.59
CA HIS A 7 -9.05 14.39 1.35
C HIS A 7 -8.13 14.10 0.17
N LEU A 8 -8.61 14.40 -1.04
CA LEU A 8 -7.77 14.54 -2.22
C LEU A 8 -6.78 15.69 -1.95
N GLY A 9 -5.68 15.37 -1.26
CA GLY A 9 -4.62 16.31 -0.95
C GLY A 9 -4.05 16.84 -2.25
N ASN A 10 -4.00 18.15 -2.43
CA ASN A 10 -3.43 18.77 -3.62
C ASN A 10 -1.89 18.77 -3.50
N MET A 11 -1.24 17.67 -3.87
CA MET A 11 0.23 17.63 -3.91
C MET A 11 0.72 18.61 -4.97
N LYS A 12 1.38 19.68 -4.55
CA LYS A 12 1.96 20.69 -5.44
C LYS A 12 3.47 20.75 -5.21
N PHE A 13 4.23 20.67 -6.28
CA PHE A 13 5.69 20.76 -6.28
C PHE A 13 6.11 22.01 -7.03
N GLN A 14 7.01 22.80 -6.45
CA GLN A 14 7.60 23.96 -7.11
C GLN A 14 8.95 23.57 -7.70
N LEU A 15 9.11 23.73 -9.01
CA LEU A 15 10.34 23.53 -9.75
C LEU A 15 10.74 24.85 -10.40
N GLY A 16 11.67 25.58 -9.76
CA GLY A 16 11.97 26.96 -10.12
C GLY A 16 10.73 27.84 -9.97
N GLU A 17 10.28 28.44 -11.07
CA GLU A 17 9.07 29.27 -11.13
C GLU A 17 7.79 28.47 -11.42
N THR A 18 7.93 27.19 -11.80
CA THR A 18 6.79 26.36 -12.21
C THR A 18 6.20 25.62 -11.02
N ILE A 19 4.86 25.63 -10.91
CA ILE A 19 4.14 24.81 -9.94
C ILE A 19 3.48 23.65 -10.66
N ILE A 20 3.90 22.43 -10.33
CA ILE A 20 3.32 21.19 -10.85
C ILE A 20 2.37 20.61 -9.80
N GLN A 21 1.11 20.44 -10.17
CA GLN A 21 0.16 19.71 -9.34
C GLN A 21 0.16 18.22 -9.70
N MET A 22 0.52 17.38 -8.74
CA MET A 22 0.39 15.94 -8.86
C MET A 22 -1.03 15.52 -8.48
N LYS A 23 -1.69 14.77 -9.36
CA LYS A 23 -3.01 14.18 -9.15
C LYS A 23 -2.85 12.65 -9.03
N PRO A 24 -3.83 11.91 -8.47
CA PRO A 24 -3.78 10.44 -8.41
C PRO A 24 -3.50 9.81 -9.77
N ILE A 25 -4.15 10.28 -10.84
CA ILE A 25 -3.93 9.82 -12.21
C ILE A 25 -2.46 9.87 -12.66
N HIS A 26 -1.66 10.83 -12.18
CA HIS A 26 -0.24 10.91 -12.52
C HIS A 26 0.55 9.73 -11.92
N VAL A 27 0.22 9.32 -10.69
CA VAL A 27 0.81 8.13 -10.06
C VAL A 27 0.40 6.88 -10.83
N TRP A 28 -0.83 6.82 -11.33
CA TRP A 28 -1.33 5.68 -12.11
C TRP A 28 -0.51 5.51 -13.38
N LEU A 29 -0.32 6.60 -14.12
CA LEU A 29 0.46 6.63 -15.35
C LEU A 29 1.94 6.28 -15.11
N ILE A 30 2.58 6.85 -14.08
CA ILE A 30 3.99 6.59 -13.77
C ILE A 30 4.24 5.13 -13.42
N LEU A 31 3.33 4.51 -12.69
CA LEU A 31 3.48 3.13 -12.20
C LEU A 31 2.89 2.08 -13.15
N GLY A 32 2.33 2.49 -14.30
CA GLY A 32 1.65 1.59 -15.23
C GLY A 32 0.45 0.87 -14.60
N LEU A 33 -0.21 1.49 -13.62
CA LEU A 33 -1.34 0.90 -12.90
C LEU A 33 -2.64 1.14 -13.66
N CYS A 34 -3.58 0.21 -13.51
CA CYS A 34 -4.86 0.31 -14.19
C CYS A 34 -5.61 1.59 -13.77
N VAL A 35 -6.06 2.36 -14.76
CA VAL A 35 -6.96 3.52 -14.57
C VAL A 35 -8.35 2.95 -14.31
N SER A 36 -8.57 2.43 -13.10
CA SER A 36 -9.90 2.00 -12.69
C SER A 36 -10.77 3.25 -12.53
N PRO A 37 -12.04 3.29 -13.02
CA PRO A 37 -12.97 4.31 -12.58
C PRO A 37 -12.97 4.30 -11.06
N ILE A 38 -12.98 5.47 -10.41
CA ILE A 38 -12.93 5.58 -8.95
C ILE A 38 -14.11 4.76 -8.38
N VAL A 39 -13.85 3.50 -8.03
CA VAL A 39 -14.86 2.66 -7.41
C VAL A 39 -14.84 3.07 -5.95
N ASN A 40 -15.76 3.97 -5.59
CA ASN A 40 -15.92 4.47 -4.22
C ASN A 40 -16.25 3.36 -3.22
N GLU A 41 -16.53 2.14 -3.68
CA GLU A 41 -16.90 1.01 -2.83
C GLU A 41 -16.13 -0.24 -3.26
N PHE A 42 -14.85 -0.32 -2.88
CA PHE A 42 -14.29 -1.64 -2.61
C PHE A 42 -14.95 -2.11 -1.32
N LEU A 43 -15.95 -2.97 -1.47
CA LEU A 43 -16.51 -3.74 -0.37
C LEU A 43 -15.40 -4.67 0.14
N PHE A 44 -14.62 -4.17 1.09
CA PHE A 44 -13.72 -5.00 1.85
C PHE A 44 -14.59 -6.03 2.56
N VAL A 45 -14.32 -7.31 2.30
CA VAL A 45 -14.95 -8.43 2.96
C VAL A 45 -15.00 -8.12 4.45
N ASP A 46 -16.18 -8.26 5.04
CA ASP A 46 -16.38 -8.13 6.48
C ASP A 46 -15.21 -8.82 7.19
N PRO A 47 -14.46 -8.14 8.08
CA PRO A 47 -13.37 -8.74 8.84
C PRO A 47 -13.78 -10.06 9.54
N GLU A 48 -15.08 -10.27 9.75
CA GLU A 48 -15.63 -11.51 10.30
C GLU A 48 -15.69 -12.68 9.31
N HIS A 49 -15.80 -12.43 8.00
CA HIS A 49 -15.82 -13.44 6.94
C HIS A 49 -14.39 -13.77 6.49
N MET A 50 -13.80 -14.82 7.06
CA MET A 50 -12.47 -15.29 6.64
C MET A 50 -12.60 -16.26 5.46
N THR A 51 -11.88 -15.98 4.38
CA THR A 51 -11.75 -16.92 3.26
C THR A 51 -10.97 -18.18 3.67
N ASN A 52 -11.03 -19.24 2.86
CA ASN A 52 -10.26 -20.46 3.12
C ASN A 52 -8.74 -20.19 3.20
N PHE A 53 -8.22 -19.31 2.34
CA PHE A 53 -6.84 -18.87 2.38
C PHE A 53 -6.52 -18.17 3.70
N ARG A 54 -7.37 -17.22 4.13
CA ARG A 54 -7.17 -16.46 5.37
C ARG A 54 -7.30 -17.33 6.62
N MET A 55 -8.31 -18.20 6.71
CA MET A 55 -8.45 -19.15 7.82
C MET A 55 -7.23 -20.05 7.97
N LYS A 56 -6.67 -20.49 6.84
CA LYS A 56 -5.52 -21.40 6.83
C LYS A 56 -4.20 -20.71 7.18
N ARG A 57 -3.94 -19.53 6.61
CA ARG A 57 -2.64 -18.84 6.73
C ARG A 57 -2.60 -17.79 7.83
N PHE A 58 -3.74 -17.22 8.17
CA PHE A 58 -3.89 -16.13 9.13
C PHE A 58 -5.10 -16.37 10.05
N PRO A 59 -5.13 -17.48 10.81
CA PRO A 59 -6.30 -17.91 11.59
C PRO A 59 -6.72 -16.93 12.69
N LYS A 60 -5.81 -16.05 13.12
CA LYS A 60 -6.11 -14.98 14.08
C LYS A 60 -6.79 -13.84 13.33
N LYS A 61 -8.04 -13.52 13.71
CA LYS A 61 -8.75 -12.32 13.27
C LYS A 61 -7.98 -11.08 13.74
N LYS A 62 -7.22 -10.49 12.82
CA LYS A 62 -6.48 -9.25 13.02
C LYS A 62 -6.81 -8.28 11.89
N ASN A 63 -6.83 -6.99 12.20
CA ASN A 63 -6.96 -5.93 11.20
C ASN A 63 -5.63 -5.66 10.49
N THR A 64 -4.51 -6.11 11.08
CA THR A 64 -3.19 -5.96 10.49
C THR A 64 -2.26 -7.13 10.83
N TYR A 65 -1.30 -7.39 9.95
CA TYR A 65 -0.26 -8.42 10.11
C TYR A 65 1.15 -7.83 9.98
N GLU A 66 2.10 -8.39 10.71
CA GLU A 66 3.51 -8.04 10.54
C GLU A 66 4.10 -8.72 9.29
N LEU A 67 5.15 -8.14 8.71
CA LEU A 67 5.87 -8.75 7.59
C LEU A 67 6.38 -10.16 7.94
N LYS A 68 6.80 -10.37 9.19
CA LYS A 68 7.23 -11.68 9.70
C LYS A 68 6.11 -12.73 9.61
N GLU A 69 4.87 -12.34 9.92
CA GLU A 69 3.72 -13.26 9.83
C GLU A 69 3.46 -13.69 8.38
N ILE A 70 3.67 -12.80 7.41
CA ILE A 70 3.58 -13.13 5.98
C ILE A 70 4.72 -14.03 5.54
N ASP A 71 5.94 -13.75 6.01
CA ASP A 71 7.12 -14.57 5.69
C ASP A 71 6.97 -15.99 6.25
N ASP A 72 6.45 -16.14 7.46
CA ASP A 72 6.21 -17.42 8.09
C ASP A 72 5.07 -18.18 7.39
N ALA A 73 3.99 -17.50 7.00
CA ALA A 73 2.93 -18.08 6.16
C ALA A 73 3.47 -18.56 4.80
N LEU A 74 4.39 -17.81 4.18
CA LEU A 74 5.00 -18.18 2.90
C LEU A 74 5.93 -19.39 3.04
N LYS A 75 6.74 -19.45 4.10
CA LYS A 75 7.57 -20.62 4.40
C LYS A 75 6.69 -21.86 4.60
N GLN A 76 5.63 -21.75 5.37
CA GLN A 76 4.70 -22.84 5.63
C GLN A 76 4.02 -23.31 4.33
N ALA A 77 3.54 -22.39 3.50
CA ALA A 77 2.92 -22.71 2.21
C ALA A 77 3.88 -23.46 1.26
N LYS A 78 5.16 -23.08 1.26
CA LYS A 78 6.21 -23.78 0.48
C LYS A 78 6.46 -25.19 1.01
N LEU A 79 6.57 -25.36 2.33
CA LEU A 79 6.78 -26.67 2.97
C LEU A 79 5.63 -27.64 2.67
N GLU A 80 4.40 -27.13 2.75
CA GLU A 80 3.19 -27.89 2.47
C GLU A 80 2.89 -28.03 0.95
N ARG A 81 3.71 -27.42 0.08
CA ARG A 81 3.57 -27.44 -1.39
C ARG A 81 2.25 -26.88 -1.94
N TYR A 82 1.60 -25.96 -1.23
CA TYR A 82 0.40 -25.27 -1.72
C TYR A 82 0.77 -24.13 -2.67
N GLN A 83 0.93 -24.45 -3.95
CA GLN A 83 1.40 -23.51 -4.97
C GLN A 83 0.55 -22.24 -5.11
N GLU A 84 -0.77 -22.36 -4.99
CA GLU A 84 -1.68 -21.21 -5.05
C GLU A 84 -1.46 -20.25 -3.88
N ASP A 85 -1.34 -20.77 -2.64
CA ASP A 85 -1.05 -19.94 -1.47
C ASP A 85 0.33 -19.23 -1.62
N VAL A 86 1.32 -19.93 -2.18
CA VAL A 86 2.65 -19.36 -2.46
C VAL A 86 2.54 -18.21 -3.47
N ARG A 87 1.75 -18.36 -4.53
CA ARG A 87 1.51 -17.30 -5.53
C ARG A 87 0.88 -16.07 -4.91
N ARG A 88 -0.20 -16.24 -4.13
CA ARG A 88 -0.88 -15.14 -3.43
C ARG A 88 0.04 -14.39 -2.47
N LEU A 89 0.81 -15.13 -1.67
CA LEU A 89 1.75 -14.54 -0.71
C LEU A 89 2.93 -13.84 -1.39
N ASN A 90 3.44 -14.37 -2.50
CA ASN A 90 4.46 -13.68 -3.30
C ASN A 90 3.92 -12.38 -3.90
N LEU A 91 2.70 -12.41 -4.45
CA LEU A 91 2.03 -11.21 -4.99
C LEU A 91 1.89 -10.12 -3.90
N LEU A 92 1.44 -10.51 -2.70
CA LEU A 92 1.34 -9.63 -1.55
C LEU A 92 2.70 -8.99 -1.22
N LYS A 93 3.78 -9.80 -1.17
CA LYS A 93 5.12 -9.28 -0.89
C LYS A 93 5.62 -8.31 -1.95
N ILE A 94 5.36 -8.55 -3.24
CA ILE A 94 5.78 -7.67 -4.33
C ILE A 94 5.15 -6.28 -4.15
N ILE A 95 3.85 -6.22 -3.89
CA ILE A 95 3.12 -4.96 -3.68
C ILE A 95 3.64 -4.21 -2.46
N LEU A 96 3.81 -4.91 -1.34
CA LEU A 96 4.27 -4.29 -0.10
C LEU A 96 5.69 -3.75 -0.23
N SER A 97 6.50 -4.39 -1.06
CA SER A 97 7.89 -4.01 -1.31
C SER A 97 8.01 -2.93 -2.37
N PHE A 98 7.09 -2.86 -3.34
CA PHE A 98 7.17 -1.95 -4.48
C PHE A 98 6.28 -0.70 -4.30
N LEU A 99 5.02 -0.89 -3.91
CA LEU A 99 4.01 0.17 -3.87
C LEU A 99 3.93 0.88 -2.52
N ILE A 100 4.06 0.14 -1.40
CA ILE A 100 3.78 0.68 -0.05
C ILE A 100 5.02 0.69 0.86
N LEU A 101 6.19 0.25 0.35
CA LEU A 101 7.49 0.12 1.05
C LEU A 101 7.38 0.08 2.57
N ASN A 102 6.78 -1.01 3.04
CA ASN A 102 6.41 -1.14 4.43
C ASN A 102 7.59 -1.61 5.30
N LYS A 103 8.64 -0.78 5.40
CA LYS A 103 9.81 -1.04 6.25
C LYS A 103 9.44 -0.85 7.72
N GLY A 104 8.70 -1.81 8.28
CA GLY A 104 8.44 -1.93 9.72
C GLY A 104 7.03 -1.57 10.20
N ARG A 105 6.04 -1.36 9.32
CA ARG A 105 4.64 -1.14 9.74
C ARG A 105 3.77 -2.39 9.55
N ASN A 106 2.67 -2.37 10.27
CA ASN A 106 1.58 -3.33 10.19
C ASN A 106 0.89 -3.28 8.82
N ILE A 107 0.64 -4.44 8.23
CA ILE A 107 0.05 -4.62 6.90
C ILE A 107 -1.44 -4.83 7.08
N TRP A 108 -2.23 -3.91 6.54
CA TRP A 108 -3.69 -3.99 6.64
C TRP A 108 -4.22 -5.29 6.02
N VAL A 109 -5.13 -5.94 6.75
CA VAL A 109 -5.74 -7.21 6.34
C VAL A 109 -6.40 -7.15 4.98
N LYS A 110 -6.93 -5.97 4.60
CA LYS A 110 -7.48 -5.72 3.28
C LYS A 110 -6.55 -6.14 2.13
N TYR A 111 -5.24 -5.98 2.27
CA TYR A 111 -4.29 -6.39 1.24
C TYR A 111 -4.10 -7.91 1.18
N VAL A 112 -4.26 -8.59 2.31
CA VAL A 112 -4.27 -10.05 2.38
C VAL A 112 -5.51 -10.60 1.70
N ASP A 113 -6.67 -9.99 1.94
CA ASP A 113 -7.93 -10.39 1.31
C ASP A 113 -7.90 -10.13 -0.21
N LEU A 114 -7.31 -9.00 -0.65
CA LEU A 114 -7.16 -8.68 -2.07
C LEU A 114 -6.33 -9.71 -2.84
N VAL A 115 -5.28 -10.30 -2.26
CA VAL A 115 -4.49 -11.30 -3.00
C VAL A 115 -5.20 -12.66 -3.08
N ASP A 116 -6.29 -12.86 -2.34
CA ASP A 116 -7.11 -14.07 -2.46
C ASP A 116 -8.09 -13.97 -3.64
N ASP A 117 -8.61 -12.77 -3.91
CA ASP A 117 -9.50 -12.43 -5.04
C ASP A 117 -8.76 -11.59 -6.09
N LEU A 118 -8.16 -12.27 -7.08
CA LEU A 118 -7.39 -11.62 -8.14
C LEU A 118 -8.23 -10.69 -9.04
N ASP A 119 -9.55 -10.89 -9.11
CA ASP A 119 -10.41 -10.00 -9.90
C ASP A 119 -10.58 -8.67 -9.19
N GLN A 120 -10.80 -8.70 -7.87
CA GLN A 120 -10.81 -7.49 -7.04
C GLN A 120 -9.43 -6.84 -6.98
N PHE A 121 -8.38 -7.65 -6.90
CA PHE A 121 -6.99 -7.19 -6.94
C PHE A 121 -6.69 -6.31 -8.15
N ASN A 122 -7.09 -6.77 -9.35
CA ASN A 122 -6.81 -6.09 -10.61
C ASN A 122 -7.63 -4.81 -10.78
N LYS A 123 -8.82 -4.76 -10.16
CA LYS A 123 -9.70 -3.57 -10.18
C LYS A 123 -9.31 -2.56 -9.11
N PHE A 124 -8.60 -2.99 -8.06
CA PHE A 124 -8.22 -2.18 -6.91
C PHE A 124 -7.49 -0.90 -7.35
N PRO A 125 -7.77 0.28 -6.76
CA PRO A 125 -7.25 1.56 -7.21
C PRO A 125 -5.84 1.75 -6.61
N TRP A 126 -4.91 0.87 -7.00
CA TRP A 126 -3.55 0.80 -6.46
C TRP A 126 -2.86 2.15 -6.47
N GLY A 127 -3.02 2.91 -7.54
CA GLY A 127 -2.32 4.17 -7.66
C GLY A 127 -2.93 5.29 -6.79
N GLU A 128 -4.21 5.21 -6.42
CA GLU A 128 -4.78 6.10 -5.39
C GLU A 128 -4.25 5.71 -4.02
N GLN A 129 -4.16 4.42 -3.73
CA GLN A 129 -3.59 3.93 -2.48
C GLN A 129 -2.12 4.34 -2.33
N VAL A 130 -1.34 4.31 -3.41
CA VAL A 130 0.04 4.82 -3.44
C VAL A 130 0.06 6.34 -3.28
N TYR A 131 -0.80 7.08 -3.99
CA TYR A 131 -0.91 8.53 -3.87
C TYR A 131 -1.16 8.96 -2.41
N ASN A 132 -2.14 8.34 -1.76
CA ASN A 132 -2.50 8.63 -0.37
C ASN A 132 -1.38 8.27 0.59
N PHE A 133 -0.65 7.18 0.32
CA PHE A 133 0.52 6.80 1.10
C PHE A 133 1.67 7.81 0.93
N LEU A 134 2.00 8.24 -0.29
CA LEU A 134 3.00 9.28 -0.54
C LEU A 134 2.63 10.59 0.14
N TRP A 135 1.36 10.99 0.04
CA TRP A 135 0.85 12.19 0.69
C TRP A 135 1.00 12.14 2.21
N SER A 136 0.63 11.01 2.84
CA SER A 136 0.75 10.86 4.29
C SER A 136 2.20 10.94 4.75
N GLN A 137 3.16 10.36 4.01
CA GLN A 137 4.59 10.49 4.30
C GLN A 137 5.09 11.93 4.21
N ILE A 138 4.65 12.68 3.19
CA ILE A 138 5.01 14.08 3.02
C ILE A 138 4.46 14.94 4.18
N VAL A 139 3.19 14.73 4.55
CA VAL A 139 2.54 15.45 5.67
C VAL A 139 3.20 15.10 7.01
N GLU A 140 3.46 13.82 7.27
CA GLU A 140 4.19 13.37 8.47
C GLU A 140 5.56 14.05 8.59
N PHE A 141 6.31 14.11 7.48
CA PHE A 141 7.59 14.79 7.45
C PHE A 141 7.47 16.31 7.66
N ALA A 142 6.50 16.97 7.01
CA ALA A 142 6.28 18.41 7.15
C ALA A 142 5.92 18.79 8.60
N ASN A 143 5.08 17.98 9.25
CA ASN A 143 4.70 18.14 10.66
C ASN A 143 5.91 17.92 11.57
N TYR A 144 6.70 16.87 11.33
CA TYR A 144 7.93 16.62 12.09
C TYR A 144 8.92 17.79 11.99
N ARG A 145 9.11 18.37 10.79
CA ARG A 145 10.00 19.53 10.60
C ARG A 145 9.48 20.79 11.29
N SER A 146 8.16 20.98 11.29
CA SER A 146 7.51 22.11 11.96
C SER A 146 7.63 22.00 13.48
N ALA A 147 7.53 20.79 14.03
CA ALA A 147 7.63 20.51 15.46
C ALA A 147 9.08 20.48 15.99
N ALA A 148 10.05 19.98 15.21
CA ALA A 148 11.43 19.77 15.67
C ALA A 148 12.29 21.06 15.71
N GLY A 149 11.76 22.21 15.28
CA GLY A 149 12.56 23.40 14.99
C GLY A 149 13.51 23.17 13.81
N LYS A 150 13.90 24.24 13.12
CA LYS A 150 14.66 24.23 11.85
C LYS A 150 16.04 23.50 11.86
N LYS A 151 16.43 22.79 12.92
CA LYS A 151 17.78 22.21 13.12
C LYS A 151 17.94 20.72 12.77
N SER A 152 16.88 20.02 12.37
CA SER A 152 17.00 18.62 11.92
C SER A 152 17.46 18.53 10.46
N ASN A 153 18.74 18.18 10.25
CA ASN A 153 19.33 17.86 8.94
C ASN A 153 18.92 16.48 8.41
N LYS A 154 17.84 15.86 8.91
CA LYS A 154 17.34 14.61 8.33
C LYS A 154 16.85 14.87 6.91
N ALA A 155 17.52 14.25 5.94
CA ALA A 155 17.06 14.21 4.56
C ALA A 155 15.64 13.61 4.51
N LEU A 156 14.76 14.19 3.70
CA LEU A 156 13.47 13.59 3.38
C LEU A 156 13.75 12.25 2.69
N SER A 157 13.42 11.14 3.38
CA SER A 157 13.40 9.82 2.76
C SER A 157 11.95 9.43 2.58
N LEU A 158 11.47 9.47 1.35
CA LEU A 158 10.19 8.86 0.99
C LEU A 158 10.43 7.35 0.89
N HIS A 159 9.89 6.60 1.84
CA HIS A 159 9.86 5.14 1.77
C HIS A 159 8.74 4.76 0.80
N GLY A 160 9.06 4.33 -0.42
CA GLY A 160 8.08 4.08 -1.48
C GLY A 160 8.63 4.51 -2.82
N CYS A 161 8.38 3.75 -3.89
CA CYS A 161 8.70 4.15 -5.26
C CYS A 161 10.17 4.59 -5.51
N THR A 162 11.15 4.00 -4.82
CA THR A 162 12.58 4.34 -4.97
C THR A 162 13.28 3.68 -6.16
N TRP A 163 12.58 2.88 -6.97
CA TRP A 163 13.18 2.13 -8.08
C TRP A 163 12.91 2.71 -9.49
N VAL A 164 12.33 3.91 -9.60
CA VAL A 164 12.03 4.53 -10.93
C VAL A 164 12.92 5.75 -11.24
N LEU A 165 13.89 6.10 -10.39
CA LEU A 165 14.81 7.23 -10.62
C LEU A 165 16.29 6.81 -10.53
N MET A 166 16.63 5.67 -11.14
CA MET A 166 17.99 5.36 -11.57
C MET A 166 17.94 4.76 -12.97
N ILE A 167 17.72 5.63 -13.96
CA ILE A 167 18.15 5.44 -15.34
C ILE A 167 18.92 6.71 -15.70
#